data_AF-A0A951MXQ8-F1
#
_entry.id   AF-A0A951MXQ8-F1
#
_cell.length_a   1.000
_cell.length_b   1.000
_cell.length_c   1.000
_cell.angle_alpha   90.00
_cell.angle_beta   90.00
_cell.angle_gamma   90.00
#
_symmetry.space_group_name_H-M   'P 1'
#
loop_
_entity.id
_entity.type
_entity.pdbx_description
1 polymer ?
#
loop_
_entity_poly.entity_id
_entity_poly.type
_entity_poly.pdbx_seq_one_letter_code
_entity_poly.pdbx_strand_id
1 'polypeptide(L)'
;MAKSKTNVEVVIPVERQKAAQAAGAFELSDLPGRLAEPSAAVRLGKTAKQDKPLKGVRSLSSLTKLRPGQVLVNYGKSEARWASTYQKRRAGNASFMELLSYARQIVGLKEDGETVVCLMGHAGQGPCIPLWVLQEEVTLTVQPNDIVMRFDDLSFDW
;
A
#
# COMPACT_ATOMS: atom_id res chain seq x y z
N MET A 1 -2.39 -22.93 -24.15
CA MET A 1 -3.52 -22.17 -23.57
C MET A 1 -3.34 -22.12 -22.06
N ALA A 2 -2.87 -20.99 -21.52
CA ALA A 2 -2.76 -20.82 -20.08
C ALA A 2 -4.17 -20.66 -19.51
N LYS A 3 -4.52 -21.47 -18.49
CA LYS A 3 -5.78 -21.30 -17.75
C LYS A 3 -5.78 -19.90 -17.14
N SER A 4 -6.78 -19.10 -17.51
CA SER A 4 -7.08 -17.81 -16.88
C SER A 4 -7.13 -17.98 -15.36
N LYS A 5 -6.12 -17.47 -14.65
CA LYS A 5 -6.02 -17.49 -13.18
C LYS A 5 -6.91 -16.41 -12.54
N THR A 6 -8.03 -16.06 -13.17
CA THR A 6 -8.91 -14.95 -12.76
C THR A 6 -9.59 -15.13 -11.40
N ASN A 7 -9.53 -16.33 -10.80
CA ASN A 7 -10.10 -16.63 -9.49
C ASN A 7 -9.05 -16.89 -8.39
N VAL A 8 -7.78 -16.57 -8.62
CA VAL A 8 -6.73 -16.79 -7.62
C VAL A 8 -6.77 -15.68 -6.57
N GLU A 9 -7.15 -16.02 -5.35
CA GLU A 9 -7.00 -15.15 -4.18
C GLU A 9 -5.65 -15.46 -3.51
N VAL A 10 -4.80 -14.44 -3.37
CA VAL A 10 -3.49 -14.53 -2.73
C VAL A 10 -3.54 -13.86 -1.36
N VAL A 11 -3.09 -14.57 -0.34
CA VAL A 11 -2.88 -13.98 0.99
C VAL A 11 -1.47 -13.42 1.03
N ILE A 12 -1.35 -12.11 1.21
CA ILE A 12 -0.05 -11.45 1.43
C ILE A 12 0.31 -11.57 2.92
N PRO A 13 1.42 -12.26 3.27
CA PRO A 13 1.96 -12.29 4.63
C PRO A 13 2.25 -10.88 5.14
N VAL A 14 2.14 -10.68 6.46
CA VAL A 14 2.43 -9.39 7.10
C VAL A 14 3.52 -9.56 8.13
N GLU A 15 4.59 -8.78 7.99
CA GLU A 15 5.64 -8.65 8.99
C GLU A 15 5.51 -7.30 9.72
N ARG A 16 5.46 -7.34 11.05
CA ARG A 16 5.39 -6.12 11.87
C ARG A 16 6.77 -5.77 12.40
N GLN A 17 7.30 -4.65 11.97
CA GLN A 17 8.57 -4.14 12.46
C GLN A 17 8.38 -3.34 13.76
N LYS A 18 9.36 -3.48 14.66
CA LYS A 18 9.48 -2.60 15.83
C LYS A 18 9.98 -1.23 15.35
N ALA A 19 9.12 -0.22 15.38
CA ALA A 19 9.53 1.15 15.06
C ALA A 19 10.12 1.86 16.29
N ALA A 20 11.21 2.61 16.09
CA ALA A 20 11.67 3.62 17.04
C ALA A 20 10.70 4.81 16.98
N GLN A 21 9.77 4.89 17.94
CA GLN A 21 8.74 5.94 18.07
C GLN A 21 8.01 6.32 16.78
N ALA A 22 6.82 5.74 16.55
CA ALA A 22 5.91 6.22 15.51
C ALA A 22 5.63 7.72 15.72
N ALA A 23 5.93 8.54 14.71
CA ALA A 23 5.86 10.00 14.75
C ALA A 23 4.42 10.54 14.83
N GLY A 24 3.61 10.14 15.80
CA GLY A 24 2.21 10.56 15.92
C GLY A 24 1.28 9.94 14.87
N ALA A 25 -0.02 9.93 15.16
CA ALA A 25 -1.03 9.39 14.26
C ALA A 25 -1.33 10.35 13.08
N PHE A 26 -1.80 9.79 11.98
CA PHE A 26 -2.47 10.48 10.88
C PHE A 26 -3.70 9.65 10.44
N GLU A 27 -4.63 10.28 9.72
CA GLU A 27 -5.89 9.70 9.24
C GLU A 27 -5.92 9.68 7.71
N LEU A 28 -6.88 8.96 7.12
CA LEU A 28 -7.04 8.91 5.66
C LEU A 28 -7.25 10.29 5.04
N SER A 29 -7.93 11.20 5.75
CA SER A 29 -8.18 12.57 5.30
C SER A 29 -6.91 13.42 5.20
N ASP A 30 -5.80 12.99 5.82
CA ASP A 30 -4.51 13.68 5.74
C ASP A 30 -3.75 13.30 4.45
N LEU A 31 -4.19 12.25 3.75
CA LEU A 31 -3.61 11.84 2.48
C LEU A 31 -4.14 12.70 1.32
N PRO A 32 -3.29 13.04 0.34
CA PRO A 32 -3.66 13.92 -0.76
C PRO A 32 -4.40 13.20 -1.89
N GLY A 33 -5.38 13.88 -2.50
CA GLY A 33 -6.03 13.47 -3.74
C GLY A 33 -6.64 12.06 -3.67
N ARG A 34 -6.52 11.28 -4.75
CA ARG A 34 -7.09 9.93 -4.85
C ARG A 34 -6.53 8.93 -3.81
N LEU A 35 -5.45 9.24 -3.10
CA LEU A 35 -4.96 8.38 -2.00
C LEU A 35 -5.93 8.34 -0.81
N ALA A 36 -6.71 9.40 -0.56
CA ALA A 36 -7.70 9.43 0.51
C ALA A 36 -8.96 8.59 0.20
N GLU A 37 -9.09 8.10 -1.03
CA GLU A 37 -10.25 7.35 -1.50
C GLU A 37 -9.91 5.89 -1.86
N PRO A 38 -9.31 5.09 -0.95
CA PRO A 38 -9.07 3.68 -1.23
C PRO A 38 -10.37 2.89 -1.21
N SER A 39 -10.38 1.69 -1.80
CA SER A 39 -11.51 0.75 -1.69
C SER A 39 -11.61 0.19 -0.27
N ALA A 40 -10.47 -0.05 0.37
CA ALA A 40 -10.38 -0.49 1.76
C ALA A 40 -9.14 0.06 2.46
N ALA A 41 -9.19 0.23 3.78
CA ALA A 41 -8.05 0.72 4.56
C ALA A 41 -8.11 0.33 6.03
N VAL A 42 -6.92 0.16 6.63
CA VAL A 42 -6.72 -0.15 8.05
C VAL A 42 -5.52 0.65 8.57
N ARG A 43 -5.65 1.26 9.75
CA ARG A 43 -4.51 1.81 10.50
C ARG A 43 -3.93 0.77 11.43
N LEU A 44 -2.61 0.68 11.46
CA LEU A 44 -1.88 -0.37 12.14
C LEU A 44 -1.64 0.00 13.60
N GLY A 45 -2.02 -0.89 14.51
CA GLY A 45 -1.66 -0.78 15.92
C GLY A 45 -0.26 -1.34 16.20
N LYS A 46 0.18 -1.25 17.46
CA LYS A 46 1.39 -1.96 17.90
C LYS A 46 1.22 -3.48 17.85
N THR A 47 -0.02 -3.94 17.98
CA THR A 47 -0.43 -5.34 17.87
C THR A 47 -1.65 -5.45 16.95
N ALA A 48 -1.91 -6.63 16.39
CA ALA A 48 -3.05 -6.86 15.50
C ALA A 48 -4.42 -6.53 16.15
N LYS A 49 -4.56 -6.73 17.47
CA LYS A 49 -5.79 -6.38 18.22
C LYS A 49 -6.04 -4.87 18.29
N GLN A 50 -5.03 -4.06 18.03
CA GLN A 50 -5.09 -2.60 18.07
C GLN A 50 -5.19 -1.98 16.67
N ASP A 51 -5.27 -2.81 15.63
CA ASP A 51 -5.53 -2.31 14.29
C ASP A 51 -6.93 -1.69 14.24
N LYS A 52 -7.04 -0.56 13.56
CA LYS A 52 -8.29 0.18 13.41
C LYS A 52 -8.71 0.15 11.95
N PRO A 53 -9.81 -0.53 11.60
CA PRO A 53 -10.39 -0.42 10.26
C PRO A 53 -10.82 1.01 9.99
N LEU A 54 -10.51 1.51 8.80
CA LEU A 54 -10.85 2.87 8.38
C LEU A 54 -11.87 2.88 7.26
N LYS A 55 -11.84 1.91 6.35
CA LYS A 55 -12.76 1.82 5.20
C LYS A 55 -12.87 0.39 4.66
N GLY A 56 -14.06 -0.01 4.19
CA GLY A 56 -14.28 -1.15 3.31
C GLY A 56 -14.02 -2.57 3.86
N VAL A 57 -13.33 -2.71 4.99
CA VAL A 57 -12.97 -4.00 5.59
C VAL A 57 -13.11 -4.00 7.11
N ARG A 58 -13.09 -5.20 7.72
CA ARG A 58 -13.18 -5.38 9.18
C ARG A 58 -11.82 -5.61 9.86
N SER A 59 -10.78 -5.99 9.11
CA SER A 59 -9.47 -6.33 9.66
C SER A 59 -8.37 -6.25 8.60
N LEU A 60 -7.11 -6.14 9.05
CA LEU A 60 -5.94 -6.21 8.18
C LEU A 60 -5.89 -7.56 7.42
N SER A 61 -6.20 -8.68 8.08
CA SER A 61 -6.19 -10.00 7.45
C SER A 61 -7.20 -10.14 6.30
N SER A 62 -8.30 -9.36 6.32
CA SER A 62 -9.24 -9.33 5.20
C SER A 62 -8.73 -8.42 4.07
N LEU A 63 -7.98 -7.38 4.44
CA LEU A 63 -7.40 -6.43 3.51
C LEU A 63 -6.26 -7.05 2.70
N THR A 64 -5.42 -7.89 3.31
CA THR A 64 -4.24 -8.50 2.65
C THR A 64 -4.56 -9.70 1.75
N LYS A 65 -5.85 -10.04 1.60
CA LYS A 65 -6.32 -10.98 0.59
C LYS A 65 -6.51 -10.23 -0.71
N LEU A 66 -5.56 -10.41 -1.63
CA LEU A 66 -5.56 -9.78 -2.93
C LEU A 66 -6.19 -10.68 -3.98
N ARG A 67 -6.92 -10.04 -4.88
CA ARG A 67 -7.40 -10.60 -6.15
C ARG A 67 -6.67 -9.94 -7.30
N PRO A 68 -6.66 -10.55 -8.50
CA PRO A 68 -6.01 -9.95 -9.65
C PRO A 68 -6.58 -8.55 -9.92
N GLY A 69 -5.70 -7.59 -10.25
CA GLY A 69 -6.06 -6.18 -10.43
C GLY A 69 -6.15 -5.36 -9.13
N GLN A 70 -5.82 -5.97 -7.98
CA GLN A 70 -5.81 -5.28 -6.69
C GLN A 70 -4.38 -5.00 -6.20
N VAL A 71 -4.26 -3.88 -5.48
CA VAL A 71 -2.98 -3.39 -4.97
C VAL A 71 -3.10 -3.00 -3.50
N LEU A 72 -2.14 -3.47 -2.69
CA LEU A 72 -1.88 -2.98 -1.34
C LEU A 72 -0.84 -1.87 -1.36
N VAL A 73 -1.07 -0.87 -0.53
CA VAL A 73 -0.17 0.26 -0.37
C VAL A 73 0.02 0.54 1.11
N ASN A 74 1.28 0.61 1.56
CA ASN A 74 1.62 0.98 2.93
C ASN A 74 2.14 2.42 2.99
N TYR A 75 1.47 3.28 3.77
CA TYR A 75 1.95 4.63 4.10
C TYR A 75 2.26 4.77 5.58
N GLY A 76 3.44 5.30 5.88
CA GLY A 76 3.72 5.94 7.15
C GLY A 76 3.43 7.45 7.09
N LYS A 77 3.59 8.12 8.24
CA LYS A 77 3.32 9.57 8.34
C LYS A 77 4.31 10.42 7.53
N SER A 78 5.59 10.04 7.50
CA SER A 78 6.61 10.76 6.74
C SER A 78 6.30 10.71 5.25
N GLU A 79 5.92 9.53 4.78
CA GLU A 79 5.46 9.23 3.43
C GLU A 79 4.22 10.05 3.06
N ALA A 80 3.21 10.08 3.94
CA ALA A 80 2.01 10.91 3.77
C ALA A 80 2.37 12.41 3.67
N ARG A 81 3.28 12.90 4.53
CA ARG A 81 3.75 14.29 4.49
C ARG A 81 4.46 14.62 3.18
N TRP A 82 5.27 13.70 2.67
CA TRP A 82 5.96 13.88 1.40
C TRP A 82 4.99 13.93 0.22
N ALA A 83 4.03 13.02 0.15
CA ALA A 83 2.97 13.04 -0.86
C ALA A 83 2.20 14.38 -0.84
N SER A 84 1.79 14.83 0.36
CA SER A 84 1.08 16.11 0.52
C SER A 84 1.94 17.32 0.14
N THR A 85 3.24 17.28 0.43
CA THR A 85 4.17 18.34 0.01
C THR A 85 4.35 18.34 -1.50
N TYR A 86 4.48 17.17 -2.13
CA TYR A 86 4.59 17.03 -3.57
C TYR A 86 3.37 17.60 -4.29
N GLN A 87 2.17 17.20 -3.87
CA GLN A 87 0.93 17.71 -4.46
C GLN A 87 0.83 19.24 -4.36
N LYS A 88 1.15 19.81 -3.19
CA LYS A 88 1.13 21.27 -2.98
C LYS A 88 2.11 22.00 -3.90
N ARG A 89 3.32 21.47 -4.09
CA ARG A 89 4.33 22.04 -5.01
C ARG A 89 3.86 22.02 -6.46
N ARG A 90 3.06 21.04 -6.84
CA ARG A 90 2.40 20.98 -8.16
C ARG A 90 1.10 21.79 -8.23
N ALA A 91 0.90 22.73 -7.30
CA ALA A 91 -0.32 23.55 -7.20
C ALA A 91 -1.62 22.70 -7.14
N GLY A 92 -1.56 21.55 -6.46
CA GLY A 92 -2.69 20.62 -6.33
C GLY A 92 -2.75 19.54 -7.42
N ASN A 93 -1.98 19.67 -8.51
CA ASN A 93 -2.04 18.79 -9.69
C ASN A 93 -0.95 17.71 -9.65
N ALA A 94 -1.18 16.63 -8.90
CA ALA A 94 -0.35 15.43 -8.96
C ALA A 94 -1.19 14.22 -9.38
N SER A 95 -0.63 13.37 -10.23
CA SER A 95 -1.28 12.12 -10.60
C SER A 95 -1.27 11.14 -9.41
N PHE A 96 -2.24 10.23 -9.41
CA PHE A 96 -2.31 9.18 -8.40
C PHE A 96 -1.03 8.34 -8.33
N MET A 97 -0.42 8.04 -9.48
CA MET A 97 0.83 7.28 -9.58
C MET A 97 2.02 8.00 -8.94
N GLU A 98 2.16 9.31 -9.17
CA GLU A 98 3.19 10.12 -8.52
C GLU A 98 2.99 10.22 -7.01
N LEU A 99 1.74 10.19 -6.55
CA LEU A 99 1.46 10.16 -5.11
C LEU A 99 1.79 8.79 -4.52
N LEU A 100 1.44 7.70 -5.21
CA LEU A 100 1.77 6.32 -4.83
C LEU A 100 3.28 6.05 -4.70
N SER A 101 4.12 6.69 -5.52
CA SER A 101 5.58 6.52 -5.41
C SER A 101 6.18 6.95 -4.08
N TYR A 102 5.43 7.69 -3.24
CA TYR A 102 5.84 8.06 -1.89
C TYR A 102 5.46 7.03 -0.82
N ALA A 103 4.69 5.99 -1.15
CA ALA A 103 4.39 4.90 -0.23
C ALA A 103 5.68 4.23 0.25
N ARG A 104 5.65 3.53 1.38
CA ARG A 104 6.80 2.73 1.85
C ARG A 104 6.95 1.44 1.03
N GLN A 105 5.82 0.83 0.71
CA GLN A 105 5.78 -0.41 -0.05
C GLN A 105 4.46 -0.48 -0.81
N ILE A 106 4.54 -1.01 -2.03
CA ILE A 106 3.37 -1.37 -2.83
C ILE A 106 3.45 -2.85 -3.16
N VAL A 107 2.35 -3.56 -3.02
CA VAL A 107 2.22 -4.98 -3.41
C VAL A 107 1.03 -5.10 -4.33
N GLY A 108 1.24 -5.58 -5.56
CA GLY A 108 0.17 -5.78 -6.54
C GLY A 108 0.05 -7.24 -6.95
N LEU A 109 -1.17 -7.67 -7.30
CA LEU A 109 -1.40 -8.95 -7.95
C LEU A 109 -1.85 -8.70 -9.39
N LYS A 110 -1.05 -9.13 -10.37
CA LYS A 110 -1.36 -8.98 -11.80
C LYS A 110 -2.46 -9.93 -12.24
N GLU A 111 -3.04 -9.67 -13.41
CA GLU A 111 -4.13 -10.47 -14.00
C GLU A 111 -3.75 -11.94 -14.25
N ASP A 112 -2.48 -12.19 -14.54
CA ASP A 112 -1.90 -13.51 -14.73
C ASP A 112 -1.58 -14.25 -13.41
N GLY A 113 -1.85 -13.62 -12.27
CA GLY A 113 -1.62 -14.15 -10.92
C GLY A 113 -0.19 -13.99 -10.42
N GLU A 114 0.68 -13.25 -11.11
CA GLU A 114 2.01 -12.90 -10.60
C GLU A 114 1.93 -11.76 -9.58
N THR A 115 2.72 -11.87 -8.50
CA THR A 115 2.77 -10.84 -7.46
C THR A 115 3.97 -9.93 -7.71
N VAL A 116 3.75 -8.62 -7.61
CA VAL A 116 4.82 -7.63 -7.74
C VAL A 116 4.96 -6.86 -6.44
N VAL A 117 6.20 -6.66 -6.01
CA VAL A 117 6.53 -5.76 -4.90
C VAL A 117 7.32 -4.59 -5.45
N CYS A 118 6.89 -3.38 -5.16
CA CYS A 118 7.71 -2.20 -5.34
C CYS A 118 8.21 -1.77 -3.96
N LEU A 119 9.52 -1.91 -3.76
CA LEU A 119 10.20 -1.30 -2.63
C LEU A 119 10.47 0.15 -3.00
N MET A 120 9.76 1.04 -2.34
CA MET A 120 9.97 2.46 -2.54
C MET A 120 11.12 2.88 -1.63
N GLY A 121 12.13 3.51 -2.19
CA GLY A 121 13.19 4.13 -1.40
C GLY A 121 12.62 5.21 -0.47
N HIS A 122 13.44 5.70 0.47
CA HIS A 122 13.08 6.92 1.20
C HIS A 122 12.79 8.05 0.20
N ALA A 123 11.82 8.93 0.47
CA ALA A 123 11.47 9.96 -0.50
C ALA A 123 12.70 10.79 -0.88
N GLY A 124 12.87 10.96 -2.20
CA GLY A 124 14.01 11.66 -2.78
C GLY A 124 15.18 10.74 -3.18
N GLN A 125 15.10 9.42 -2.99
CA GLN A 125 16.18 8.49 -3.37
C GLN A 125 16.07 7.90 -4.79
N GLY A 126 15.17 8.40 -5.64
CA GLY A 126 15.09 8.03 -7.06
C GLY A 126 13.82 7.26 -7.42
N PRO A 127 13.74 6.77 -8.67
CA PRO A 127 12.57 6.04 -9.16
C PRO A 127 12.38 4.73 -8.40
N CYS A 128 11.11 4.40 -8.18
CA CYS A 128 10.67 3.12 -7.65
C CYS A 128 11.20 1.98 -8.52
N ILE A 129 11.73 0.93 -7.91
CA ILE A 129 12.15 -0.27 -8.64
C ILE A 129 11.08 -1.34 -8.43
N PRO A 130 10.27 -1.68 -9.45
CA PRO A 130 9.39 -2.82 -9.38
C PRO A 130 10.23 -4.09 -9.36
N LEU A 131 10.00 -4.95 -8.37
CA LEU A 131 10.64 -6.25 -8.24
C LEU A 131 9.58 -7.33 -8.40
N TRP A 132 9.75 -8.12 -9.45
CA TRP A 132 9.03 -9.37 -9.64
C TRP A 132 9.56 -10.38 -8.65
N VAL A 133 8.66 -10.94 -7.84
CA VAL A 133 9.02 -11.81 -6.72
C VAL A 133 8.04 -12.97 -6.67
N LEU A 134 8.53 -14.14 -6.26
CA LEU A 134 7.66 -15.28 -6.03
C LEU A 134 6.68 -14.96 -4.90
N GLN A 135 5.45 -15.48 -5.00
CA GLN A 135 4.38 -15.19 -4.04
C GLN A 135 4.81 -15.49 -2.60
N GLU A 136 5.52 -16.60 -2.39
CA GLU A 136 6.04 -17.04 -1.09
C GLU A 136 7.13 -16.14 -0.51
N GLU A 137 7.77 -15.30 -1.34
CA GLU A 137 8.81 -14.35 -0.93
C GLU A 137 8.23 -12.96 -0.66
N VAL A 138 6.98 -12.72 -1.06
CA VAL A 138 6.30 -11.43 -0.85
C VAL A 138 5.88 -11.32 0.61
N THR A 139 6.30 -10.24 1.26
CA THR A 139 5.82 -9.89 2.60
C THR A 139 5.49 -8.40 2.66
N LEU A 140 4.33 -8.07 3.22
CA LEU A 140 3.95 -6.70 3.53
C LEU A 140 4.56 -6.29 4.88
N THR A 141 5.50 -5.36 4.83
CA THR A 141 6.20 -4.87 6.01
C THR A 141 5.50 -3.64 6.55
N VAL A 142 5.03 -3.71 7.79
CA VAL A 142 4.25 -2.63 8.43
C VAL A 142 4.83 -2.20 9.77
N GLN A 143 4.59 -0.94 10.12
CA GLN A 143 4.96 -0.33 11.38
C GLN A 143 3.73 0.22 12.11
N PRO A 144 3.79 0.41 13.44
CA PRO A 144 2.70 1.05 14.17
C PRO A 144 2.37 2.45 13.60
N ASN A 145 1.07 2.76 13.50
CA ASN A 145 0.48 3.94 12.89
C ASN A 145 0.62 4.06 11.37
N ASP A 146 1.19 3.08 10.69
CA ASP A 146 1.02 2.98 9.24
C ASP A 146 -0.47 2.91 8.88
N ILE A 147 -0.82 3.38 7.69
CA ILE A 147 -2.10 3.12 7.05
C ILE A 147 -1.83 2.21 5.86
N VAL A 148 -2.41 1.01 5.89
CA VAL A 148 -2.42 0.11 4.74
C VAL A 148 -3.74 0.25 4.03
N MET A 149 -3.67 0.48 2.72
CA MET A 149 -4.81 0.69 1.84
C MET A 149 -4.84 -0.36 0.75
N ARG A 150 -6.04 -0.69 0.26
CA ARG A 150 -6.25 -1.49 -0.93
C ARG A 150 -7.03 -0.69 -1.98
N PHE A 151 -6.57 -0.79 -3.23
CA PHE A 151 -7.24 -0.26 -4.41
C PHE A 151 -7.63 -1.44 -5.30
N ASP A 152 -8.90 -1.49 -5.70
CA ASP A 152 -9.47 -2.68 -6.35
C ASP A 152 -9.41 -2.65 -7.88
N ASP A 153 -9.19 -1.46 -8.46
CA ASP A 153 -9.17 -1.22 -9.91
C ASP A 153 -7.82 -0.63 -10.34
N LEU A 154 -6.73 -1.24 -9.86
CA LEU A 154 -5.37 -0.79 -10.15
C LEU A 154 -4.51 -1.96 -10.60
N SER A 155 -4.27 -2.05 -11.90
CA SER A 155 -3.19 -2.88 -12.45
C SER A 155 -2.00 -1.98 -12.79
N PHE A 156 -0.81 -2.59 -12.81
CA PHE A 156 0.40 -1.89 -13.20
C PHE A 156 1.11 -2.64 -14.34
N ASP A 157 1.36 -1.90 -15.43
CA ASP A 157 1.95 -2.40 -16.67
C ASP A 157 3.49 -2.20 -16.73
N TRP A 158 4.18 -2.32 -15.58
CA TRP A 158 5.65 -2.33 -15.56
C TRP A 158 6.22 -3.72 -15.80
#